data_AF-A0A7V1HUK0-F1
#
_entry.id   AF-A0A7V1HUK0-F1
#
_cell.length_a   1.000
_cell.length_b   1.000
_cell.length_c   1.000
_cell.angle_alpha   90.00
_cell.angle_beta   90.00
_cell.angle_gamma   90.00
#
_symmetry.space_group_name_H-M   'P 1'
#
loop_
_entity.id
_entity.type
_entity.pdbx_description
1 polymer ?
#
loop_
_entity_poly.entity_id
_entity_poly.type
_entity_poly.pdbx_seq_one_letter_code
_entity_poly.pdbx_strand_id
1 'polypeptide(L)'
;MTLGKITIAARILTGVVWSLGLVTAGASLMSYRPGPDLPILPPVALILAGLSAVVAGQFIFMVIVADRVFPGANAKLVAACEWVVAAGLALLMATTACFAAYYLLK
;
A
#
# COMPACT_ATOMS: atom_id res chain seq x y z
N MET A 1 14.36 30.98 -7.16
CA MET A 1 14.28 30.11 -5.95
C MET A 1 12.92 29.39 -5.78
N THR A 2 12.03 29.40 -6.78
CA THR A 2 10.62 28.97 -6.66
C THR A 2 10.28 27.66 -7.38
N LEU A 3 10.90 27.37 -8.52
CA LEU A 3 10.61 26.18 -9.33
C LEU A 3 10.85 24.85 -8.58
N GLY A 4 11.95 24.73 -7.83
CA GLY A 4 12.27 23.48 -7.11
C GLY A 4 11.30 23.15 -5.96
N LYS A 5 10.73 24.16 -5.31
CA LYS A 5 9.78 23.97 -4.19
C LYS A 5 8.42 23.46 -4.69
N ILE A 6 7.98 23.93 -5.86
CA ILE A 6 6.72 23.53 -6.49
C ILE A 6 6.76 22.03 -6.86
N THR A 7 7.88 21.55 -7.41
CA THR A 7 8.05 20.14 -7.76
C THR A 7 8.02 19.21 -6.55
N ILE A 8 8.55 19.64 -5.41
CA ILE A 8 8.52 18.85 -4.16
C ILE A 8 7.09 18.80 -3.61
N ALA A 9 6.40 19.94 -3.54
CA ALA A 9 5.02 19.99 -3.07
C ALA A 9 4.08 19.12 -3.93
N ALA A 10 4.23 19.14 -5.25
CA ALA A 10 3.45 18.31 -6.16
C ALA A 10 3.68 16.80 -5.93
N ARG A 11 4.93 16.38 -5.67
CA ARG A 11 5.26 14.98 -5.36
C ARG A 11 4.67 14.53 -4.02
N ILE A 12 4.78 15.37 -2.99
CA ILE A 12 4.18 15.11 -1.67
C ILE A 12 2.66 14.94 -1.83
N LEU A 13 2.00 15.87 -2.52
CA LEU A 13 0.55 15.81 -2.73
C LEU A 13 0.14 14.53 -3.46
N THR A 14 0.88 14.17 -4.52
CA THR A 14 0.64 12.93 -5.27
C THR A 14 0.81 11.71 -4.38
N GLY A 15 1.87 11.65 -3.57
CA GLY A 15 2.13 10.55 -2.63
C GLY A 15 1.04 10.42 -1.56
N VAL A 16 0.56 11.53 -1.00
CA VAL A 16 -0.54 11.55 -0.03
C VAL A 16 -1.85 11.05 -0.65
N VAL A 17 -2.19 11.54 -1.84
CA VAL A 17 -3.42 11.14 -2.55
C VAL A 17 -3.42 9.64 -2.83
N TRP A 18 -2.31 9.10 -3.36
CA TRP A 18 -2.18 7.66 -3.62
C TRP A 18 -2.21 6.83 -2.34
N SER A 19 -1.51 7.27 -1.29
CA SER A 19 -1.50 6.58 0.00
C SER A 19 -2.91 6.49 0.60
N LEU A 20 -3.60 7.64 0.69
CA LEU A 20 -4.98 7.69 1.19
C LEU A 20 -5.92 6.83 0.35
N GLY A 21 -5.80 6.91 -0.99
CA GLY A 21 -6.59 6.10 -1.90
C GLY A 21 -6.42 4.60 -1.65
N LEU A 22 -5.18 4.13 -1.51
CA LEU A 22 -4.90 2.72 -1.28
C LEU A 22 -5.30 2.24 0.12
N VAL A 23 -5.08 3.06 1.16
CA VAL A 23 -5.51 2.74 2.53
C VAL A 23 -7.03 2.67 2.63
N THR A 24 -7.74 3.64 2.05
CA THR A 24 -9.20 3.67 2.06
C THR A 24 -9.80 2.55 1.21
N ALA A 25 -9.24 2.27 0.02
CA ALA A 25 -9.65 1.14 -0.81
C ALA A 25 -9.41 -0.19 -0.09
N GLY A 26 -8.26 -0.36 0.56
CA GLY A 26 -7.93 -1.55 1.34
C GLY A 26 -8.86 -1.77 2.53
N ALA A 27 -9.15 -0.71 3.29
CA ALA A 27 -10.12 -0.74 4.39
C ALA A 27 -11.55 -1.08 3.91
N SER A 28 -11.93 -0.53 2.74
CA SER A 28 -13.22 -0.82 2.12
C SER A 28 -13.32 -2.28 1.68
N LEU A 29 -12.25 -2.85 1.11
CA LEU A 29 -12.17 -4.26 0.72
C LEU A 29 -12.29 -5.20 1.94
N MET A 30 -11.67 -4.86 3.07
CA MET A 30 -11.78 -5.65 4.29
C MET A 30 -13.19 -5.66 4.88
N SER A 31 -13.98 -4.60 4.62
CA SER A 31 -15.36 -4.46 5.10
C SER A 31 -16.40 -4.95 4.10
N TYR A 32 -15.97 -5.31 2.90
CA TYR A 32 -16.84 -5.71 1.81
C TYR A 32 -17.49 -7.07 2.09
N ARG A 33 -18.82 -7.10 2.06
CA ARG A 33 -19.61 -8.33 2.14
C ARG A 33 -20.14 -8.63 0.73
N PRO A 34 -19.68 -9.70 0.07
CA PRO A 34 -20.14 -10.03 -1.27
C PRO A 34 -21.65 -10.28 -1.26
N GLY A 35 -22.35 -9.64 -2.19
CA GLY A 35 -23.75 -9.96 -2.51
C GLY A 35 -23.87 -11.28 -3.27
N PRO A 36 -25.09 -11.81 -3.45
CA PRO A 36 -25.33 -13.12 -4.07
C PRO A 36 -24.85 -13.23 -5.53
N ASP A 37 -24.68 -12.11 -6.23
CA ASP A 37 -24.45 -12.10 -7.69
C ASP A 37 -23.00 -11.79 -8.11
N LEU A 38 -22.06 -11.63 -7.17
CA LEU A 38 -20.66 -11.30 -7.48
C LEU A 38 -19.75 -12.52 -7.29
N PRO A 39 -18.74 -12.72 -8.17
CA PRO A 39 -17.82 -13.83 -8.04
C PRO A 39 -17.15 -13.78 -6.66
N ILE A 40 -17.44 -14.81 -5.87
CA ILE A 40 -17.12 -14.86 -4.45
C ILE A 40 -15.63 -15.20 -4.31
N LEU A 41 -14.79 -14.16 -4.31
CA LEU A 41 -13.50 -14.30 -3.64
C LEU A 41 -13.79 -14.64 -2.17
N PRO A 42 -13.15 -15.67 -1.61
CA PRO A 42 -13.39 -16.04 -0.22
C PRO A 42 -13.04 -14.86 0.69
N PRO A 43 -13.75 -14.68 1.81
CA PRO A 43 -13.55 -13.54 2.72
C PRO A 43 -12.08 -13.35 3.13
N VAL A 44 -11.34 -14.44 3.30
CA VAL A 44 -9.92 -14.42 3.64
C VAL A 44 -9.08 -13.77 2.53
N ALA A 45 -9.35 -14.07 1.25
CA ALA A 45 -8.61 -13.48 0.13
C ALA A 45 -8.88 -11.98 0.00
N LEU A 46 -10.11 -11.54 0.26
CA LEU A 46 -10.48 -10.12 0.29
C LEU A 46 -9.77 -9.37 1.43
N ILE A 47 -9.67 -9.98 2.62
CA ILE A 47 -8.95 -9.39 3.74
C ILE A 47 -7.45 -9.26 3.41
N LEU A 48 -6.83 -10.31 2.85
CA LEU A 48 -5.41 -10.28 2.47
C LEU A 48 -5.13 -9.24 1.36
N ALA A 49 -6.03 -9.13 0.37
CA ALA A 49 -5.95 -8.10 -0.66
C ALA A 49 -6.10 -6.69 -0.07
N GLY A 50 -7.05 -6.51 0.85
CA GLY A 50 -7.26 -5.25 1.55
C GLY A 50 -6.04 -4.84 2.39
N LEU A 51 -5.47 -5.77 3.15
CA LEU A 51 -4.23 -5.54 3.91
C LEU A 51 -3.06 -5.20 2.98
N SER A 52 -2.95 -5.87 1.83
CA SER A 52 -1.92 -5.58 0.82
C SER A 52 -2.04 -4.14 0.32
N ALA A 53 -3.26 -3.67 0.03
CA ALA A 53 -3.50 -2.29 -0.38
C ALA A 53 -3.15 -1.28 0.73
N VAL A 54 -3.48 -1.56 1.99
CA VAL A 54 -3.10 -0.69 3.12
C VAL A 54 -1.58 -0.59 3.26
N VAL A 55 -0.86 -1.72 3.24
CA VAL A 55 0.60 -1.73 3.34
C VAL A 55 1.25 -1.03 2.14
N ALA A 56 0.71 -1.21 0.93
CA ALA A 56 1.17 -0.49 -0.27
C ALA A 56 0.99 1.03 -0.13
N GLY A 57 -0.16 1.48 0.41
CA GLY A 57 -0.41 2.88 0.68
C GLY A 57 0.55 3.46 1.73
N GLN A 58 0.86 2.71 2.79
CA GLN A 58 1.86 3.09 3.78
C GLN A 58 3.26 3.18 3.18
N PHE A 59 3.64 2.22 2.34
CA PHE A 59 4.94 2.21 1.66
C PHE A 59 5.11 3.44 0.75
N ILE A 60 4.10 3.76 -0.06
CA ILE A 60 4.11 4.96 -0.91
C ILE A 60 4.26 6.24 -0.08
N PHE A 61 3.56 6.34 1.05
CA PHE A 61 3.70 7.48 1.95
C PHE A 61 5.11 7.59 2.50
N MET A 62 5.69 6.48 2.93
CA MET A 62 7.05 6.45 3.47
C MET A 62 8.08 6.93 2.44
N VAL A 63 8.09 6.32 1.25
CA VAL A 63 9.09 6.60 0.20
C VAL A 63 8.93 8.00 -0.42
N ILE A 64 7.69 8.47 -0.61
CA ILE A 64 7.44 9.74 -1.34
C ILE A 64 7.35 10.93 -0.39
N VAL A 65 6.74 10.75 0.79
CA VAL A 65 6.44 11.84 1.72
C VAL A 65 7.45 11.89 2.86
N ALA A 66 7.67 10.79 3.59
CA ALA A 66 8.48 10.83 4.81
C ALA A 66 9.94 11.25 4.53
N ASP A 67 10.55 10.72 3.48
CA ASP A 67 11.91 11.08 3.05
C ASP A 67 12.10 12.57 2.69
N ARG A 68 11.01 13.24 2.26
CA ARG A 68 11.04 14.65 1.85
C ARG A 68 10.70 15.59 2.99
N VAL A 69 9.91 15.13 3.95
CA VAL A 69 9.51 15.91 5.14
C VAL A 69 10.59 15.85 6.21
N PHE A 70 11.37 14.76 6.29
CA PHE A 70 12.40 14.56 7.32
C PHE A 70 13.81 14.36 6.73
N PRO A 71 14.40 15.37 6.06
CA PRO A 71 15.71 15.24 5.41
C PRO A 71 16.88 15.03 6.38
N GLY A 72 16.68 15.24 7.69
CA GLY A 72 17.67 15.01 8.74
C GLY A 72 17.62 13.61 9.38
N ALA A 73 16.71 12.73 8.93
CA ALA A 73 16.62 11.38 9.45
C ALA A 73 17.85 10.55 9.05
N ASN A 74 18.24 9.60 9.90
CA ASN A 74 19.37 8.71 9.62
C ASN A 74 19.03 7.82 8.41
N ALA A 75 19.68 8.09 7.26
CA ALA A 75 19.42 7.40 5.99
C ALA A 75 19.54 5.88 6.08
N LYS A 76 20.43 5.33 6.93
CA LYS A 76 20.56 3.87 7.10
C LYS A 76 19.34 3.26 7.79
N LEU A 77 18.79 3.97 8.78
CA LEU A 77 17.62 3.51 9.54
C LEU A 77 16.34 3.63 8.70
N VAL A 78 16.22 4.73 7.95
CA VAL A 78 15.15 4.91 6.97
C VAL A 78 15.17 3.80 5.93
N ALA A 79 16.32 3.57 5.26
CA ALA A 79 16.45 2.51 4.27
C ALA A 79 16.14 1.12 4.84
N ALA A 80 16.57 0.82 6.08
CA ALA A 80 16.24 -0.44 6.73
C ALA A 80 14.72 -0.58 6.95
N CYS A 81 14.04 0.47 7.41
CA CYS A 81 12.59 0.47 7.54
C CYS A 81 11.90 0.30 6.18
N GLU A 82 12.38 0.94 5.11
CA GLU A 82 11.79 0.80 3.77
C GLU A 82 11.89 -0.63 3.28
N TRP A 83 13.05 -1.27 3.47
CA TRP A 83 13.26 -2.67 3.10
C TRP A 83 12.36 -3.62 3.89
N VAL A 84 12.19 -3.39 5.19
CA VAL A 84 11.30 -4.21 6.03
C VAL A 84 9.85 -4.09 5.57
N VAL A 85 9.37 -2.87 5.30
CA VAL A 85 8.00 -2.63 4.81
C VAL A 85 7.83 -3.21 3.40
N ALA A 86 8.81 -3.03 2.51
CA ALA A 86 8.79 -3.58 1.16
C ALA A 86 8.77 -5.12 1.16
N ALA A 87 9.60 -5.75 2.00
CA ALA A 87 9.61 -7.21 2.13
C ALA A 87 8.29 -7.74 2.70
N GLY A 88 7.72 -7.06 3.71
CA GLY A 88 6.41 -7.38 4.26
C GLY A 88 5.29 -7.25 3.21
N LEU A 89 5.32 -6.19 2.41
CA LEU A 89 4.39 -5.99 1.29
C LEU A 89 4.52 -7.10 0.25
N ALA A 90 5.74 -7.44 -0.17
CA ALA A 90 5.99 -8.49 -1.16
C ALA A 90 5.48 -9.84 -0.67
N LEU A 91 5.73 -10.17 0.60
CA LEU A 91 5.22 -11.40 1.22
C LEU A 91 3.68 -11.43 1.24
N LEU A 92 3.06 -10.30 1.60
CA LEU A 92 1.60 -10.18 1.68
C LEU A 92 0.93 -10.25 0.29
N MET A 93 1.57 -9.67 -0.72
CA MET A 93 1.12 -9.82 -2.11
C MET A 93 1.27 -11.26 -2.59
N ALA A 94 2.39 -11.92 -2.28
CA ALA A 94 2.61 -13.33 -2.65
C ALA A 94 1.59 -14.26 -1.99
N THR A 95 1.27 -14.04 -0.70
CA THR A 95 0.24 -14.84 -0.01
C THR A 95 -1.15 -14.58 -0.60
N THR A 96 -1.49 -13.32 -0.90
CA THR A 96 -2.76 -12.98 -1.55
C THR A 96 -2.88 -13.65 -2.93
N ALA A 97 -1.82 -13.59 -3.75
CA ALA A 97 -1.79 -14.20 -5.08
C ALA A 97 -1.88 -15.74 -5.01
N CYS A 98 -1.18 -16.36 -4.05
CA CYS A 98 -1.25 -17.80 -3.81
C CYS A 98 -2.66 -18.25 -3.41
N PHE A 99 -3.31 -17.53 -2.49
CA PHE A 99 -4.70 -17.78 -2.11
C PHE A 99 -5.63 -17.61 -3.30
N ALA A 100 -5.55 -16.50 -4.04
CA ALA A 100 -6.37 -16.28 -5.22
C ALA A 100 -6.21 -17.40 -6.26
N ALA A 101 -4.97 -17.81 -6.56
CA ALA A 101 -4.70 -18.89 -7.50
C ALA A 101 -5.26 -20.25 -7.02
N TYR A 102 -5.11 -20.58 -5.73
CA TYR A 102 -5.66 -21.80 -5.15
C TYR A 102 -7.19 -21.91 -5.33
N TYR A 103 -7.90 -20.79 -5.18
CA TYR A 103 -9.35 -20.76 -5.33
C TYR A 103 -9.83 -20.69 -6.77
N LEU A 104 -9.02 -20.18 -7.71
CA LEU A 104 -9.36 -20.19 -9.15
C LEU A 104 -9.15 -21.55 -9.81
N LEU A 105 -8.29 -22.40 -9.23
CA LEU A 105 -7.97 -23.73 -9.76
C LEU A 105 -8.82 -24.86 -9.14
N LYS A 106 -9.69 -24.53 -8.19
CA LYS A 106 -10.66 -25.45 -7.57
C LYS A 106 -12.05 -25.20 -8.12
#